data_AF-A0AAV2RDA0-F1
#
_entry.id   AF-A0AAV2RDA0-F1
#
_cell.length_a   1.000
_cell.length_b   1.000
_cell.length_c   1.000
_cell.angle_alpha   90.00
_cell.angle_beta   90.00
_cell.angle_gamma   90.00
#
_symmetry.space_group_name_H-M   'P 1'
#
loop_
_entity.id
_entity.type
_entity.pdbx_description
1 polymer ?
#
loop_
_entity_poly.entity_id
_entity_poly.type
_entity_poly.pdbx_seq_one_letter_code
_entity_poly.pdbx_strand_id
1 'polypeptide(L)'
;MEYCSLVWSPWHQNEINKLERIQKFFTSKIYGLDQLDYHQRLKKLNLYSLERRRERYLIINAWQQIEGLTENVLGLKARRLGRSRRIVSAKIPIGINGKRIKERDRTLIHNSTARKSERLFNVLPQSIRNITKTTTETFKRILING
;
A
#
# COMPACT_ATOMS: atom_id res chain seq x y z
N MET A 1 2.63 -16.11 4.85
CA MET A 1 3.62 -15.56 3.89
C MET A 1 2.90 -14.59 2.97
N GLU A 2 2.99 -13.29 3.22
CA GLU A 2 2.56 -12.26 2.27
C GLU A 2 3.75 -11.95 1.36
N TYR A 3 3.93 -12.73 0.28
CA TYR A 3 4.91 -12.40 -0.76
C TYR A 3 4.31 -11.35 -1.69
N CYS A 4 4.09 -10.13 -1.18
CA CYS A 4 3.85 -8.97 -2.02
C CYS A 4 5.22 -8.35 -2.33
N SER A 5 5.71 -8.49 -3.56
CA SER A 5 6.91 -7.77 -3.97
C SER A 5 6.56 -6.30 -4.19
N LEU A 6 7.43 -5.38 -3.76
CA LEU A 6 7.30 -3.93 -4.00
C LEU A 6 7.13 -3.58 -5.50
N VAL A 7 7.64 -4.46 -6.36
CA VAL A 7 7.64 -4.35 -7.81
C VAL A 7 6.28 -4.70 -8.42
N TRP A 8 5.52 -5.61 -7.80
CA TRP A 8 4.24 -6.08 -8.34
C TRP A 8 3.03 -5.30 -7.77
N SER A 9 2.96 -4.01 -8.11
CA SER A 9 1.84 -3.11 -7.81
C SER A 9 1.18 -2.61 -9.10
N PRO A 10 0.41 -3.45 -9.82
CA PRO A 10 -0.28 -3.02 -11.02
C PRO A 10 -1.23 -1.85 -10.71
N TRP A 11 -1.42 -0.98 -11.69
CA TRP A 11 -2.36 0.15 -11.60
C TRP A 11 -3.47 0.05 -12.65
N HIS A 12 -3.32 -0.80 -13.66
CA HIS A 12 -4.38 -1.04 -14.62
C HIS A 12 -5.45 -1.95 -14.01
N GLN A 13 -6.72 -1.52 -14.10
CA GLN A 13 -7.84 -2.28 -13.58
C GLN A 13 -7.89 -3.71 -14.13
N ASN A 14 -7.48 -3.92 -15.39
CA ASN A 14 -7.41 -5.25 -16.00
C ASN A 14 -6.43 -6.19 -15.29
N GLU A 15 -5.26 -5.69 -14.88
CA GLU A 15 -4.28 -6.48 -14.15
C GLU A 15 -4.72 -6.73 -12.72
N ILE A 16 -5.34 -5.73 -12.07
CA ILE A 16 -5.95 -5.88 -10.75
C ILE A 16 -7.03 -6.96 -10.81
N ASN A 17 -7.93 -6.91 -11.80
CA ASN A 17 -8.99 -7.89 -12.01
C ASN A 17 -8.44 -9.30 -12.28
N LYS A 18 -7.34 -9.42 -13.05
CA LYS A 18 -6.68 -10.71 -13.28
C LYS A 18 -6.20 -11.33 -11.96
N LEU A 19 -5.59 -10.53 -11.09
CA LEU A 19 -5.15 -11.01 -9.78
C LEU A 19 -6.34 -11.35 -8.88
N GLU A 20 -7.35 -10.48 -8.80
CA GLU A 20 -8.57 -10.73 -8.03
C GLU A 20 -9.30 -11.98 -8.50
N ARG A 21 -9.25 -12.32 -9.80
CA ARG A 21 -9.84 -13.55 -10.36
C ARG A 21 -9.20 -14.81 -9.76
N ILE A 22 -7.91 -14.78 -9.45
CA ILE A 22 -7.21 -15.90 -8.79
C ILE A 22 -7.81 -16.11 -7.39
N GLN A 23 -7.93 -15.05 -6.57
CA GLN A 23 -8.54 -15.16 -5.25
C GLN A 23 -10.02 -15.57 -5.33
N LYS A 24 -10.78 -15.01 -6.27
CA LYS A 24 -12.18 -15.38 -6.54
C LYS A 24 -12.33 -16.86 -6.83
N PHE A 25 -11.44 -17.41 -7.67
CA PHE A 25 -11.44 -18.82 -8.04
C PHE A 25 -11.14 -19.72 -6.85
N PHE A 26 -10.08 -19.45 -6.09
CA PHE A 26 -9.75 -20.27 -4.92
C PHE A 26 -10.85 -20.24 -3.86
N THR A 27 -11.40 -19.05 -3.56
CA THR A 27 -12.49 -18.94 -2.58
C THR A 27 -13.78 -19.63 -3.04
N SER A 28 -14.05 -19.71 -4.35
CA SER A 28 -15.21 -20.44 -4.87
C SER A 28 -15.07 -21.96 -4.87
N LYS A 29 -13.87 -22.49 -4.60
CA LYS A 29 -13.64 -23.95 -4.51
C LYS A 29 -13.76 -24.49 -3.08
N ILE A 30 -14.03 -23.62 -2.11
CA ILE A 30 -14.21 -24.01 -0.72
C ILE A 30 -15.65 -24.48 -0.54
N TYR A 31 -15.80 -25.73 -0.12
CA TYR A 31 -17.10 -26.36 0.12
C TYR A 31 -17.99 -25.49 1.03
N GLY A 32 -19.23 -25.25 0.60
CA GLY A 32 -20.21 -24.47 1.35
C GLY A 32 -20.07 -22.95 1.21
N LEU A 33 -19.20 -22.49 0.30
CA LEU A 33 -19.09 -21.09 -0.14
C LEU A 33 -19.47 -20.89 -1.61
N ASP A 34 -19.83 -21.96 -2.32
CA ASP A 34 -20.03 -21.99 -3.77
C ASP A 34 -21.15 -21.04 -4.24
N GLN A 35 -22.17 -20.86 -3.41
CA GLN A 35 -23.35 -20.02 -3.67
C GLN A 35 -23.17 -18.56 -3.24
N LEU A 36 -22.10 -18.23 -2.52
CA LEU A 36 -21.86 -16.87 -2.02
C LEU A 36 -21.17 -16.04 -3.09
N ASP A 37 -21.47 -14.74 -3.17
CA ASP A 37 -20.71 -13.83 -4.01
C ASP A 37 -19.28 -13.60 -3.46
N TYR A 38 -18.40 -13.00 -4.25
CA TYR A 38 -17.01 -12.80 -3.86
C TYR A 38 -16.84 -12.04 -2.54
N HIS A 39 -17.57 -10.95 -2.33
CA HIS A 39 -17.47 -10.12 -1.13
C HIS A 39 -18.02 -10.86 0.09
N GLN A 40 -19.10 -11.63 -0.07
CA GLN A 40 -19.62 -12.52 0.97
C GLN A 40 -18.60 -13.60 1.36
N ARG A 41 -17.93 -14.22 0.38
CA ARG A 41 -16.86 -15.20 0.65
C ARG A 41 -15.70 -14.57 1.41
N LEU A 42 -15.25 -13.39 1.01
CA LEU A 42 -14.21 -12.65 1.73
C LEU A 42 -14.61 -12.38 3.19
N LYS A 43 -15.85 -11.94 3.44
CA LYS A 43 -16.36 -11.70 4.79
C LYS A 43 -16.41 -12.98 5.62
N LYS A 44 -16.96 -14.07 5.07
CA LYS A 44 -17.10 -15.36 5.76
C LYS A 44 -15.73 -15.99 6.09
N LEU A 45 -14.73 -15.76 5.26
CA LEU A 45 -13.36 -16.23 5.48
C LEU A 45 -12.48 -15.23 6.26
N ASN A 46 -13.02 -14.08 6.65
CA ASN A 46 -12.26 -12.97 7.25
C ASN A 46 -11.01 -12.57 6.43
N LEU A 47 -11.16 -12.52 5.11
CA LEU A 47 -10.09 -12.20 4.16
C LEU A 47 -10.26 -10.81 3.57
N TYR A 48 -9.16 -10.07 3.46
CA TYR A 48 -9.09 -8.91 2.57
C TYR A 48 -8.96 -9.34 1.10
N SER A 49 -9.41 -8.47 0.18
CA SER A 49 -9.09 -8.57 -1.25
C SER A 49 -7.57 -8.44 -1.47
N LEU A 50 -7.06 -8.94 -2.60
CA LEU A 50 -5.64 -8.83 -2.93
C LEU A 50 -5.21 -7.37 -3.09
N GLU A 51 -6.07 -6.51 -3.63
CA GLU A 51 -5.84 -5.07 -3.66
C GLU A 51 -5.64 -4.50 -2.25
N ARG A 52 -6.56 -4.76 -1.32
CA ARG A 52 -6.47 -4.22 0.04
C ARG A 52 -5.23 -4.74 0.78
N ARG A 53 -4.86 -6.00 0.57
CA ARG A 53 -3.60 -6.57 1.12
C ARG A 53 -2.37 -5.84 0.60
N ARG A 54 -2.34 -5.51 -0.70
CA ARG A 54 -1.23 -4.76 -1.30
C ARG A 54 -1.15 -3.33 -0.77
N GLU A 55 -2.28 -2.63 -0.65
CA GLU A 55 -2.29 -1.29 -0.03
C GLU A 55 -1.71 -1.32 1.38
N ARG A 56 -2.16 -2.29 2.18
CA ARG A 56 -1.69 -2.50 3.54
C ARG A 56 -0.19 -2.81 3.58
N TYR A 57 0.29 -3.66 2.69
CA TYR A 57 1.71 -3.97 2.54
C TYR A 57 2.52 -2.70 2.19
N LEU A 58 2.05 -1.87 1.26
CA LEU A 58 2.71 -0.62 0.88
C LEU A 58 2.81 0.37 2.05
N ILE A 59 1.78 0.44 2.90
CA ILE A 59 1.78 1.26 4.12
C ILE A 59 2.82 0.74 5.12
N ILE A 60 2.79 -0.57 5.41
CA ILE A 60 3.71 -1.18 6.39
C ILE A 60 5.15 -1.04 5.92
N ASN A 61 5.42 -1.33 4.65
CA ASN A 61 6.75 -1.21 4.09
C ASN A 61 7.25 0.25 4.09
N ALA A 62 6.38 1.20 3.74
CA ALA A 62 6.74 2.62 3.83
C ALA A 62 7.09 3.03 5.26
N TRP A 63 6.30 2.58 6.25
CA TRP A 63 6.57 2.80 7.67
C TRP A 63 7.91 2.17 8.11
N GLN A 64 8.18 0.92 7.74
CA GLN A 64 9.45 0.25 8.05
C GLN A 64 10.66 1.01 7.49
N GLN A 65 10.58 1.51 6.25
CA GLN A 65 11.66 2.28 5.63
C GLN A 65 11.93 3.61 6.34
N ILE A 66 10.88 4.34 6.75
CA ILE A 66 11.04 5.63 7.44
C ILE A 66 11.41 5.48 8.92
N GLU A 67 11.17 4.31 9.53
CA GLU A 67 11.67 3.95 10.87
C GLU A 67 13.10 3.40 10.83
N GLY A 68 13.67 3.17 9.64
CA GLY A 68 15.01 2.59 9.49
C GLY A 68 15.08 1.08 9.80
N LEU A 69 13.94 0.38 9.80
CA LEU A 69 13.87 -1.07 10.03
C LEU A 69 14.20 -1.89 8.77
N THR A 70 14.11 -1.27 7.59
CA THR A 70 14.42 -1.87 6.28
C THR A 70 15.12 -0.86 5.39
N GLU A 71 15.86 -1.32 4.38
CA GLU A 71 16.49 -0.44 3.40
C GLU A 71 15.48 0.50 2.72
N ASN A 72 15.83 1.78 2.62
CA ASN A 72 14.98 2.82 2.05
C ASN A 72 15.00 2.83 0.50
N VAL A 73 14.60 1.72 -0.10
CA VAL A 73 14.59 1.54 -1.56
C VAL A 73 13.67 2.53 -2.28
N LEU A 74 12.60 2.99 -1.62
CA LEU A 74 11.64 3.96 -2.19
C LEU A 74 12.08 5.42 -2.04
N GLY A 75 13.18 5.67 -1.31
CA GLY A 75 13.69 7.03 -1.04
C GLY A 75 12.68 7.89 -0.28
N LEU A 76 11.91 7.30 0.63
CA LEU A 76 10.91 7.98 1.44
C LEU A 76 11.58 8.79 2.54
N LYS A 77 11.07 9.99 2.79
CA LYS A 77 11.47 10.86 3.90
C LYS A 77 10.26 11.21 4.73
N ALA A 78 10.38 11.09 6.05
CA ALA A 78 9.38 11.61 6.96
C ALA A 78 9.54 13.14 7.08
N ARG A 79 8.42 13.86 6.97
CA ARG A 79 8.33 15.29 7.23
C ARG A 79 7.29 15.53 8.32
N ARG A 80 7.60 16.37 9.29
CA ARG A 80 6.60 16.88 10.24
C ARG A 80 5.95 18.14 9.69
N LEU A 81 4.63 18.16 9.70
CA LEU A 81 3.81 19.35 9.48
C LEU A 81 3.02 19.59 10.76
N GLY A 82 3.49 20.51 11.60
CA GLY A 82 3.01 20.69 12.96
C GLY A 82 3.11 19.39 13.78
N ARG A 83 2.00 18.95 14.37
CA ARG A 83 1.91 17.71 15.16
C ARG A 83 1.73 16.44 14.30
N SER A 84 1.73 16.55 12.96
CA SER A 84 1.36 15.47 12.05
C SER A 84 2.55 15.00 11.22
N ARG A 85 2.85 13.70 11.25
CA ARG A 85 3.88 13.08 10.39
C ARG A 85 3.30 12.75 9.03
N ARG A 86 3.99 13.15 7.97
CA ARG A 86 3.73 12.72 6.58
C ARG A 86 4.99 12.11 6.00
N ILE A 87 4.84 11.33 4.95
CA ILE A 87 5.96 10.88 4.13
C ILE A 87 5.94 11.57 2.78
N VAL A 88 7.11 11.73 2.19
CA VAL A 88 7.31 12.24 0.83
C VAL A 88 8.38 11.39 0.16
N SER A 89 8.26 11.11 -1.13
CA SER A 89 9.37 10.49 -1.87
C SER A 89 10.36 11.56 -2.31
N ALA A 90 11.63 11.41 -1.91
CA ALA A 90 12.71 12.28 -2.38
C ALA A 90 13.10 12.01 -3.84
N LYS A 91 12.69 10.85 -4.39
CA LYS A 91 12.99 10.42 -5.76
C LYS A 91 12.00 10.94 -6.79
N ILE A 92 10.87 11.52 -6.38
CA ILE A 92 9.86 12.06 -7.29
C ILE A 92 10.13 13.56 -7.46
N PRO A 93 10.76 13.99 -8.57
CA PRO A 93 10.97 15.40 -8.81
C PRO A 93 9.62 16.09 -9.00
N ILE A 94 9.37 17.21 -8.33
CA ILE A 94 8.27 18.13 -8.68
C ILE A 94 8.56 18.79 -10.06
N GLY A 95 9.83 18.77 -10.46
CA GLY A 95 10.39 19.06 -11.79
C GLY A 95 11.90 18.78 -11.77
N ILE A 96 12.51 18.51 -12.92
CA ILE A 96 13.98 18.43 -13.04
C ILE A 96 14.46 19.85 -13.37
N ASN A 97 15.30 20.46 -12.53
CA ASN A 97 15.86 21.81 -12.75
C ASN A 97 14.81 22.88 -13.12
N GLY A 98 13.67 22.91 -12.43
CA GLY A 98 12.61 23.90 -12.68
C GLY A 98 11.75 23.63 -13.93
N LYS A 99 12.01 22.56 -14.70
CA LYS A 99 11.14 22.14 -15.82
C LYS A 99 10.05 21.19 -15.32
N ARG A 100 8.80 21.50 -15.68
CA ARG A 100 7.62 20.63 -15.45
C ARG A 100 7.90 19.23 -16.00
N ILE A 101 7.54 18.21 -15.23
CA ILE A 101 7.59 16.82 -15.67
C ILE A 101 6.78 16.65 -16.96
N LYS A 102 7.36 15.96 -17.95
CA LYS A 102 6.66 15.65 -19.21
C LYS A 102 5.37 14.92 -18.91
N GLU A 103 4.30 15.26 -19.62
CA GLU A 103 2.97 14.74 -19.36
C GLU A 103 2.90 13.20 -19.39
N ARG A 104 3.62 12.58 -20.32
CA ARG A 104 3.79 11.12 -20.43
C ARG A 104 4.35 10.46 -19.16
N ASP A 105 5.21 11.15 -18.42
CA ASP A 105 5.91 10.60 -17.26
C ASP A 105 5.07 10.79 -15.98
N ARG A 106 4.05 11.67 -16.01
CA ARG A 106 3.16 11.92 -14.86
C ARG A 106 2.37 10.68 -14.48
N THR A 107 1.84 9.94 -15.44
CA THR A 107 1.07 8.71 -15.21
C THR A 107 1.95 7.63 -14.58
N LEU A 108 3.17 7.46 -15.08
CA LEU A 108 4.13 6.49 -14.55
C LEU A 108 4.54 6.85 -13.11
N ILE A 109 4.84 8.11 -12.85
CA ILE A 109 5.18 8.60 -11.51
C ILE A 109 3.98 8.44 -10.56
N HIS A 110 2.79 8.81 -11.00
CA HIS A 110 1.56 8.69 -10.21
C HIS A 110 1.32 7.24 -9.76
N ASN A 111 1.58 6.29 -10.66
CA ASN A 111 1.36 4.87 -10.41
C ASN A 111 2.58 4.13 -9.83
N SER A 112 3.70 4.82 -9.65
CA SER A 112 4.90 4.27 -9.02
C SER A 112 4.62 3.85 -7.58
N THR A 113 5.31 2.80 -7.13
CA THR A 113 5.21 2.26 -5.76
C THR A 113 5.47 3.34 -4.72
N ALA A 114 6.50 4.18 -4.92
CA ALA A 114 6.82 5.27 -3.99
C ALA A 114 5.66 6.27 -3.85
N ARG A 115 5.03 6.67 -4.96
CA ARG A 115 3.92 7.63 -4.94
C ARG A 115 2.65 7.03 -4.36
N LYS A 116 2.36 5.77 -4.66
CA LYS A 116 1.25 5.02 -4.05
C LYS A 116 1.43 4.90 -2.54
N SER A 117 2.60 4.47 -2.08
CA SER A 117 2.96 4.41 -0.65
C SER A 117 2.78 5.77 0.03
N GLU A 118 3.25 6.84 -0.59
CA GLU A 118 3.10 8.21 -0.08
C GLU A 118 1.64 8.58 0.15
N ARG A 119 0.79 8.37 -0.86
CA ARG A 119 -0.63 8.69 -0.81
C ARG A 119 -1.35 7.85 0.25
N LEU A 120 -1.13 6.54 0.23
CA LEU A 120 -1.76 5.61 1.17
C LEU A 120 -1.38 5.94 2.62
N PHE A 121 -0.10 6.16 2.90
CA PHE A 121 0.34 6.52 4.24
C PHE A 121 -0.24 7.86 4.69
N ASN A 122 -0.26 8.88 3.83
CA ASN A 122 -0.68 10.23 4.20
C ASN A 122 -2.21 10.38 4.41
N VAL A 123 -3.02 9.44 3.90
CA VAL A 123 -4.47 9.37 4.15
C VAL A 123 -4.79 8.80 5.53
N LEU A 124 -3.86 8.08 6.16
CA LEU A 124 -4.10 7.48 7.48
C LEU A 124 -4.39 8.54 8.56
N PRO A 125 -5.17 8.17 9.60
CA PRO A 125 -5.34 9.00 10.79
C PRO A 125 -4.00 9.47 11.37
N GLN A 126 -3.98 10.68 11.90
CA GLN A 126 -2.77 11.26 12.50
C GLN A 126 -2.23 10.39 13.65
N SER A 127 -3.11 9.77 14.43
CA SER A 127 -2.75 8.83 15.50
C SER A 127 -1.88 7.69 14.96
N ILE A 128 -2.23 7.11 13.82
CA ILE A 128 -1.48 6.01 13.18
C ILE A 128 -0.18 6.53 12.55
N ARG A 129 -0.23 7.65 11.82
CA ARG A 129 0.96 8.21 11.14
C ARG A 129 2.06 8.60 12.12
N ASN A 130 1.70 9.00 13.33
CA ASN A 130 2.65 9.43 14.35
C ASN A 130 3.27 8.28 15.15
N ILE A 131 2.87 7.03 14.90
CA ILE A 131 3.47 5.87 15.55
C ILE A 131 4.93 5.73 15.07
N THR A 132 5.85 5.72 16.03
CA THR A 132 7.29 5.62 15.84
C THR A 132 7.89 4.73 16.93
N LYS A 133 9.07 4.17 16.70
CA LYS A 133 9.84 3.42 17.72
C LYS A 133 9.07 2.24 18.32
N THR A 134 8.34 1.51 17.49
CA THR A 134 7.64 0.29 17.87
C THR A 134 8.07 -0.88 16.97
N THR A 135 7.68 -2.10 17.32
CA THR A 135 7.87 -3.27 16.46
C THR A 135 6.92 -3.25 15.26
N THR A 136 7.32 -3.91 14.17
CA THR A 136 6.50 -4.09 12.97
C THR A 136 5.17 -4.77 13.32
N GLU A 137 5.20 -5.76 14.21
CA GLU A 137 4.03 -6.56 14.62
C GLU A 137 3.01 -5.69 15.36
N THR A 138 3.46 -4.80 16.24
CA THR A 138 2.57 -3.85 16.93
C THR A 138 1.95 -2.87 15.94
N PHE A 139 2.74 -2.31 15.01
CA PHE A 139 2.22 -1.43 13.97
C PHE A 139 1.19 -2.13 13.08
N LYS A 140 1.46 -3.38 12.66
CA LYS A 140 0.52 -4.22 11.91
C LYS A 140 -0.79 -4.38 12.67
N ARG A 141 -0.77 -4.70 13.97
CA ARG A 141 -2.01 -4.86 14.77
C ARG A 141 -2.83 -3.59 14.82
N ILE A 142 -2.19 -2.45 15.04
CA ILE A 142 -2.87 -1.14 15.10
C ILE A 142 -3.52 -0.82 13.74
N LEU A 143 -2.85 -1.13 12.63
CA LEU A 143 -3.39 -0.92 11.28
C LEU A 143 -4.60 -1.83 10.94
N ILE A 144 -4.84 -2.92 11.69
CA ILE A 144 -6.04 -3.78 11.52
C ILE A 144 -7.23 -3.20 12.27
N ASN A 145 -6.96 -2.61 13.44
CA ASN A 145 -7.98 -2.26 14.42
C ASN A 145 -8.35 -0.76 14.43
N GLY A 146 -7.67 0.07 13.63
CA GLY A 146 -7.93 1.51 13.50
C GLY A 146 -8.50 1.87 12.14
#